data_AF-A0A935V0V8-F1
#
_entry.id   AF-A0A935V0V8-F1
#
_cell.length_a   1.000
_cell.length_b   1.000
_cell.length_c   1.000
_cell.angle_alpha   90.00
_cell.angle_beta   90.00
_cell.angle_gamma   90.00
#
_symmetry.space_group_name_H-M   'P 1'
#
loop_
_entity.id
_entity.type
_entity.pdbx_description
1 polymer ?
#
loop_
_entity_poly.entity_id
_entity_poly.type
_entity_poly.pdbx_seq_one_letter_code
_entity_poly.pdbx_strand_id
1 'polypeptide(L)'
;MTRAQALTLSIALIGGAALAHTSQRHVDAQRRDVNVNHELLFIPDAESVRIAALDHSVHVADILWVRSVLAFGERWNSTGDPAWVEWLSRTVLGVCQIDPRWRTPYFYGGVMLRVLGDYEGSTAVMKLGANNMPNDPFFPFSVGMNLYMNGGDREEAARWVAEAARRPGAPEWYAVAAVAFRQEQKERPQAIRFLQDELKLTDDPDLRQELERRLASLTHDEYAERLNELAQAFAAERGRPPRGVEELVRVGKLKAEPPDPLGGSWIVDIDGEIKSSIRAAQEKEQALRFERQMLERATPITTPSP
;
A
#
# COMPACT_ATOMS: atom_id res chain seq x y z
N MET A 1 -13.49 51.50 40.63
CA MET A 1 -14.44 50.75 39.80
C MET A 1 -15.57 50.25 40.68
N THR A 2 -16.81 50.46 40.29
CA THR A 2 -17.97 49.83 40.96
C THR A 2 -18.04 48.35 40.59
N ARG A 3 -18.64 47.50 41.44
CA ARG A 3 -18.83 46.06 41.13
C ARG A 3 -19.50 45.84 39.76
N ALA A 4 -20.42 46.74 39.37
CA ALA A 4 -21.07 46.72 38.07
C ALA A 4 -20.10 46.95 36.91
N GLN A 5 -19.12 47.86 37.06
CA GLN A 5 -18.07 48.12 36.06
C GLN A 5 -17.09 46.95 35.93
N ALA A 6 -16.74 46.30 37.04
CA ALA A 6 -15.90 45.11 37.01
C ALA A 6 -16.59 43.92 36.31
N LEU A 7 -17.90 43.73 36.56
CA LEU A 7 -18.68 42.67 35.94
C LEU A 7 -18.82 42.86 34.42
N THR A 8 -19.07 44.10 33.96
CA THR A 8 -19.18 44.42 32.53
C THR A 8 -17.86 44.23 31.79
N LEU A 9 -16.73 44.64 32.39
CA LEU A 9 -15.41 44.40 31.82
C LEU A 9 -15.08 42.90 31.72
N SER A 10 -15.40 42.10 32.74
CA SER A 10 -15.19 40.65 32.69
C SER A 10 -16.04 39.96 31.62
N ILE A 11 -17.31 40.35 31.48
CA ILE A 11 -18.20 39.81 30.44
C ILE A 11 -17.68 40.18 29.04
N ALA A 12 -17.24 41.42 28.85
CA ALA A 12 -16.66 41.86 27.57
C ALA A 12 -15.37 41.11 27.22
N LEU A 13 -14.50 40.85 28.22
CA LEU A 13 -13.26 40.09 28.03
C LEU A 13 -13.52 38.62 27.67
N ILE A 14 -14.46 37.97 28.37
CA ILE A 14 -14.86 36.59 28.09
C ILE A 14 -15.53 36.49 26.71
N GLY A 15 -16.42 37.43 26.38
CA GLY A 15 -17.06 37.50 25.07
C GLY A 15 -16.07 37.73 23.94
N GLY A 16 -15.09 38.63 24.14
CA GLY A 16 -14.01 38.88 23.18
C GLY A 16 -13.11 37.66 22.99
N ALA A 17 -12.74 36.97 24.06
CA ALA A 17 -11.95 35.74 23.99
C ALA A 17 -12.71 34.60 23.29
N ALA A 18 -14.01 34.47 23.53
CA ALA A 18 -14.86 33.50 22.86
C ALA A 18 -14.98 33.78 21.36
N LEU A 19 -15.20 35.05 20.98
CA LEU A 19 -15.25 35.48 19.57
C LEU A 19 -13.91 35.28 18.86
N ALA A 20 -12.80 35.61 19.52
CA ALA A 20 -11.46 35.36 18.99
C ALA A 20 -11.22 33.86 18.80
N HIS A 21 -11.61 33.03 19.77
CA HIS A 21 -11.45 31.57 19.68
C HIS A 21 -12.31 30.97 18.56
N THR A 22 -13.57 31.40 18.40
CA THR A 22 -14.44 30.90 17.31
C THR A 22 -13.97 31.37 15.94
N SER A 23 -13.52 32.63 15.83
CA SER A 23 -12.95 33.17 14.60
C SER A 23 -11.66 32.45 14.23
N GLN A 24 -10.76 32.22 15.21
CA GLN A 24 -9.54 31.44 15.00
C GLN A 24 -9.85 30.03 14.51
N ARG A 25 -10.80 29.32 15.16
CA ARG A 25 -11.21 27.97 14.72
C ARG A 25 -11.83 27.97 13.33
N HIS A 26 -12.58 29.01 12.97
CA HIS A 26 -13.18 29.14 11.65
C HIS A 26 -12.12 29.39 10.57
N VAL A 27 -11.17 30.30 10.84
CA VAL A 27 -10.04 30.57 9.94
C VAL A 27 -9.12 29.35 9.82
N ASP A 28 -8.86 28.64 10.91
CA ASP A 28 -8.07 27.41 10.90
C ASP A 28 -8.79 26.31 10.11
N ALA A 29 -10.12 26.20 10.21
CA ALA A 29 -10.91 25.27 9.41
C ALA A 29 -10.87 25.63 7.91
N GLN A 30 -11.00 26.91 7.56
CA GLN A 30 -10.92 27.37 6.17
C GLN A 30 -9.51 27.22 5.59
N ARG A 31 -8.46 27.52 6.37
CA ARG A 31 -7.06 27.31 5.96
C ARG A 31 -6.76 25.83 5.74
N ARG A 32 -7.30 24.94 6.58
CA ARG A 32 -7.21 23.49 6.40
C ARG A 32 -7.82 23.06 5.08
N ASP A 33 -9.06 23.46 4.76
CA ASP A 33 -9.73 23.05 3.51
C ASP A 33 -9.04 23.59 2.24
N VAL A 34 -8.46 24.80 2.30
CA VAL A 34 -7.78 25.42 1.15
C VAL A 34 -6.36 24.87 0.92
N ASN A 35 -5.56 24.66 1.98
CA ASN A 35 -4.19 24.12 1.85
C ASN A 35 -4.19 22.66 1.39
N VAL A 36 -5.11 21.86 1.93
CA VAL A 36 -5.26 20.44 1.60
C VAL A 36 -5.39 20.18 0.10
N ASN A 37 -6.15 21.01 -0.62
CA ASN A 37 -6.36 20.82 -2.05
C ASN A 37 -5.17 21.34 -2.89
N HIS A 38 -4.43 22.34 -2.39
CA HIS A 38 -3.24 22.86 -3.08
C HIS A 38 -1.99 22.02 -2.85
N GLU A 39 -1.85 21.37 -1.69
CA GLU A 39 -0.69 20.54 -1.36
C GLU A 39 -0.60 19.27 -2.23
N LEU A 40 -1.75 18.76 -2.69
CA LEU A 40 -1.85 17.61 -3.59
C LEU A 40 -1.48 17.94 -5.05
N LEU A 41 -1.43 19.22 -5.45
CA LEU A 41 -1.29 19.64 -6.86
C LEU A 41 0.14 19.56 -7.40
N PHE A 42 1.14 19.36 -6.54
CA PHE A 42 2.54 19.31 -6.98
C PHE A 42 3.23 18.06 -6.46
N ILE A 43 3.38 17.09 -7.37
CA ILE A 43 4.23 15.90 -7.17
C ILE A 43 5.41 16.07 -8.12
N PRO A 44 6.53 16.64 -7.65
CA PRO A 44 7.64 16.88 -8.54
C PRO A 44 8.33 15.56 -8.89
N ASP A 45 8.63 15.40 -10.18
CA ASP A 45 9.47 14.30 -10.66
C ASP A 45 10.87 14.44 -10.02
N ALA A 46 11.38 13.34 -9.46
CA ALA A 46 12.66 13.32 -8.75
C ALA A 46 13.84 13.75 -9.65
N GLU A 47 13.79 13.47 -10.94
CA GLU A 47 14.81 13.89 -11.89
C GLU A 47 14.79 15.41 -12.10
N SER A 48 13.62 15.99 -12.36
CA SER A 48 13.42 17.45 -12.43
C SER A 48 13.82 18.14 -11.15
N VAL A 49 13.53 17.56 -9.97
CA VAL A 49 13.96 18.13 -8.69
C VAL A 49 15.47 18.14 -8.58
N ARG A 50 16.14 17.03 -8.88
CA ARG A 50 17.61 16.99 -8.82
C ARG A 50 18.24 17.99 -9.79
N ILE A 51 17.69 18.14 -10.99
CA ILE A 51 18.17 19.11 -11.98
C ILE A 51 17.93 20.55 -11.51
N ALA A 52 16.74 20.87 -11.01
CA ALA A 52 16.38 22.22 -10.57
C ALA A 52 17.03 22.62 -9.25
N ALA A 53 17.25 21.65 -8.34
CA ALA A 53 17.84 21.88 -7.03
C ALA A 53 19.38 21.98 -7.08
N LEU A 54 20.01 21.60 -8.19
CA LEU A 54 21.47 21.56 -8.34
C LEU A 54 22.11 20.81 -7.15
N ASP A 55 22.95 21.47 -6.35
CA ASP A 55 23.68 20.90 -5.21
C ASP A 55 22.85 20.89 -3.90
N HIS A 56 21.59 21.33 -3.94
CA HIS A 56 20.70 21.44 -2.77
C HIS A 56 19.60 20.37 -2.73
N SER A 57 19.74 19.27 -3.48
CA SER A 57 18.77 18.16 -3.54
C SER A 57 18.36 17.65 -2.15
N VAL A 58 19.30 17.53 -1.21
CA VAL A 58 19.05 17.08 0.18
C VAL A 58 18.08 18.02 0.92
N HIS A 59 18.21 19.33 0.78
CA HIS A 59 17.31 20.29 1.44
C HIS A 59 15.89 20.23 0.84
N VAL A 60 15.79 19.94 -0.47
CA VAL A 60 14.48 19.73 -1.10
C VAL A 60 13.84 18.44 -0.59
N ALA A 61 14.62 17.36 -0.44
CA ALA A 61 14.16 16.14 0.20
C ALA A 61 13.67 16.40 1.63
N ASP A 62 14.38 17.20 2.43
CA ASP A 62 13.95 17.57 3.78
C ASP A 62 12.59 18.29 3.79
N ILE A 63 12.41 19.29 2.93
CA ILE A 63 11.15 20.04 2.84
C ILE A 63 10.00 19.13 2.41
N LEU A 64 10.22 18.30 1.39
CA LEU A 64 9.21 17.34 0.92
C LEU A 64 8.87 16.34 2.01
N TRP A 65 9.85 15.82 2.74
CA TRP A 65 9.63 14.89 3.83
C TRP A 65 8.83 15.50 4.98
N VAL A 66 9.19 16.72 5.42
CA VAL A 66 8.44 17.43 6.47
C VAL A 66 6.98 17.62 6.04
N ARG A 67 6.74 17.99 4.78
CA ARG A 67 5.38 18.11 4.23
C ARG A 67 4.65 16.77 4.25
N SER A 68 5.29 15.68 3.84
CA SER A 68 4.69 14.33 3.87
C SER A 68 4.30 13.90 5.28
N VAL A 69 5.16 14.14 6.28
CA VAL A 69 4.89 13.76 7.68
C VAL A 69 3.75 14.59 8.26
N LEU A 70 3.74 15.90 8.03
CA LEU A 70 2.67 16.78 8.52
C LEU A 70 1.32 16.43 7.87
N ALA A 71 1.29 16.29 6.55
CA ALA A 71 0.10 15.90 5.82
C ALA A 71 -0.42 14.52 6.26
N PHE A 72 0.49 13.56 6.51
CA PHE A 72 0.12 12.26 7.05
C PHE A 72 -0.47 12.36 8.45
N GLY A 73 0.13 13.15 9.34
CA GLY A 73 -0.41 13.35 10.70
C GLY A 73 -1.84 13.90 10.69
N GLU A 74 -2.18 14.75 9.72
CA GLU A 74 -3.53 15.29 9.56
C GLU A 74 -4.52 14.32 8.92
N ARG A 75 -4.03 13.36 8.11
CA ARG A 75 -4.86 12.53 7.21
C ARG A 75 -4.70 11.03 7.40
N TRP A 76 -4.07 10.58 8.50
CA TRP A 76 -3.74 9.18 8.72
C TRP A 76 -4.97 8.24 8.72
N ASN A 77 -6.16 8.76 9.04
CA ASN A 77 -7.43 8.02 9.04
C ASN A 77 -8.17 8.05 7.69
N SER A 78 -7.60 8.71 6.67
CA SER A 78 -8.19 8.84 5.33
C SER A 78 -7.77 7.68 4.41
N THR A 79 -7.86 6.44 4.91
CA THR A 79 -7.45 5.22 4.20
C THR A 79 -8.29 4.90 2.95
N GLY A 80 -9.41 5.60 2.75
CA GLY A 80 -10.29 5.51 1.58
C GLY A 80 -10.20 6.68 0.61
N ASP A 81 -9.19 7.56 0.73
CA ASP A 81 -8.89 8.63 -0.24
C ASP A 81 -7.66 8.23 -1.09
N PRO A 82 -7.86 7.52 -2.22
CA PRO A 82 -6.78 7.16 -3.10
C PRO A 82 -5.90 8.33 -3.56
N ALA A 83 -6.48 9.53 -3.80
CA ALA A 83 -5.73 10.72 -4.25
C ALA A 83 -4.63 11.08 -3.24
N TRP A 84 -4.98 11.00 -1.97
CA TRP A 84 -4.08 11.19 -0.86
C TRP A 84 -3.01 10.10 -0.78
N VAL A 85 -3.42 8.83 -0.89
CA VAL A 85 -2.50 7.68 -0.80
C VAL A 85 -1.44 7.74 -1.90
N GLU A 86 -1.84 7.96 -3.15
CA GLU A 86 -0.90 8.06 -4.28
C GLU A 86 0.03 9.26 -4.13
N TRP A 87 -0.51 10.42 -3.73
CA TRP A 87 0.33 11.60 -3.50
C TRP A 87 1.42 11.30 -2.46
N LEU A 88 1.05 10.64 -1.36
CA LEU A 88 2.00 10.25 -0.34
C LEU A 88 3.01 9.24 -0.88
N SER A 89 2.54 8.23 -1.62
CA SER A 89 3.37 7.17 -2.21
C SER A 89 4.43 7.75 -3.14
N ARG A 90 4.02 8.58 -4.11
CA ARG A 90 4.93 9.25 -5.04
C ARG A 90 5.86 10.24 -4.34
N THR A 91 5.38 10.99 -3.35
CA THR A 91 6.21 11.96 -2.63
C THR A 91 7.27 11.26 -1.80
N VAL A 92 6.92 10.21 -1.05
CA VAL A 92 7.86 9.40 -0.28
C VAL A 92 8.90 8.76 -1.20
N LEU A 93 8.47 8.17 -2.31
CA LEU A 93 9.37 7.57 -3.28
C LEU A 93 10.31 8.62 -3.89
N GLY A 94 9.79 9.80 -4.23
CA GLY A 94 10.57 10.92 -4.73
C GLY A 94 11.64 11.38 -3.74
N VAL A 95 11.28 11.55 -2.46
CA VAL A 95 12.25 11.87 -1.39
C VAL A 95 13.37 10.83 -1.33
N CYS A 96 13.00 9.54 -1.35
CA CYS A 96 13.96 8.43 -1.37
C CYS A 96 14.88 8.42 -2.61
N GLN A 97 14.41 8.90 -3.76
CA GLN A 97 15.20 9.01 -4.98
C GLN A 97 16.08 10.26 -5.01
N ILE A 98 15.70 11.31 -4.30
CA ILE A 98 16.44 12.56 -4.19
C ILE A 98 17.59 12.41 -3.17
N ASP A 99 17.33 11.79 -2.01
CA ASP A 99 18.36 11.43 -1.03
C ASP A 99 18.35 9.91 -0.70
N PRO A 100 19.05 9.10 -1.51
CA PRO A 100 19.10 7.64 -1.34
C PRO A 100 19.72 7.15 -0.03
N ARG A 101 20.51 8.01 0.65
CA ARG A 101 21.23 7.64 1.87
C ARG A 101 20.40 7.89 3.12
N TRP A 102 19.28 8.60 2.99
CA TRP A 102 18.45 8.96 4.12
C TRP A 102 17.47 7.85 4.47
N ARG A 103 17.74 7.15 5.58
CA ARG A 103 16.99 5.96 6.00
C ARG A 103 15.53 6.25 6.40
N THR A 104 15.31 7.43 6.99
CA THR A 104 14.04 7.81 7.65
C THR A 104 12.86 7.80 6.67
N PRO A 105 12.92 8.40 5.47
CA PRO A 105 11.87 8.32 4.47
C PRO A 105 11.49 6.89 4.05
N TYR A 106 12.47 6.00 3.86
CA TYR A 106 12.18 4.60 3.54
C TYR A 106 11.41 3.92 4.67
N PHE A 107 11.92 4.06 5.90
CA PHE A 107 11.37 3.38 7.07
C PHE A 107 9.97 3.90 7.38
N TYR A 108 9.83 5.20 7.64
CA TYR A 108 8.57 5.77 8.07
C TYR A 108 7.59 5.92 6.91
N GLY A 109 8.06 6.35 5.73
CA GLY A 109 7.20 6.49 4.55
C GLY A 109 6.62 5.15 4.11
N GLY A 110 7.43 4.09 4.06
CA GLY A 110 6.91 2.75 3.77
C GLY A 110 5.91 2.25 4.81
N VAL A 111 6.11 2.55 6.10
CA VAL A 111 5.13 2.22 7.15
C VAL A 111 3.85 3.04 7.02
N MET A 112 3.93 4.34 6.71
CA MET A 112 2.79 5.21 6.48
C MET A 112 1.89 4.68 5.35
N LEU A 113 2.49 4.25 4.24
CA LEU A 113 1.76 3.65 3.11
C LEU A 113 1.04 2.36 3.53
N ARG A 114 1.72 1.49 4.29
CA ARG A 114 1.09 0.29 4.85
C ARG A 114 -0.09 0.61 5.76
N VAL A 115 0.02 1.64 6.61
CA VAL A 115 -1.08 2.09 7.49
C VAL A 115 -2.29 2.53 6.67
N LEU A 116 -2.07 3.14 5.50
CA LEU A 116 -3.13 3.53 4.58
C LEU A 116 -3.67 2.37 3.74
N GLY A 117 -3.11 1.15 3.87
CA GLY A 117 -3.47 -0.03 3.09
C GLY A 117 -2.75 -0.16 1.74
N ASP A 118 -1.84 0.76 1.40
CA ASP A 118 -1.01 0.71 0.19
C ASP A 118 0.20 -0.21 0.40
N TYR A 119 -0.05 -1.52 0.38
CA TYR A 119 1.00 -2.52 0.48
C TYR A 119 1.94 -2.51 -0.72
N GLU A 120 1.46 -2.18 -1.91
CA GLU A 120 2.28 -2.13 -3.14
C GLU A 120 3.27 -0.96 -3.09
N GLY A 121 2.81 0.26 -2.84
CA GLY A 121 3.67 1.43 -2.68
C GLY A 121 4.62 1.28 -1.50
N SER A 122 4.14 0.73 -0.38
CA SER A 122 5.02 0.36 0.74
C SER A 122 6.11 -0.62 0.29
N THR A 123 5.75 -1.66 -0.46
CA THR A 123 6.70 -2.66 -0.97
C THR A 123 7.72 -2.06 -1.92
N ALA A 124 7.31 -1.15 -2.80
CA ALA A 124 8.20 -0.44 -3.72
C ALA A 124 9.25 0.39 -2.96
N VAL A 125 8.82 1.19 -1.97
CA VAL A 125 9.72 1.97 -1.11
C VAL A 125 10.67 1.06 -0.34
N MET A 126 10.19 -0.04 0.24
CA MET A 126 11.02 -0.98 1.00
C MET A 126 12.02 -1.74 0.11
N LYS A 127 11.64 -2.13 -1.12
CA LYS A 127 12.57 -2.73 -2.10
C LYS A 127 13.67 -1.73 -2.48
N LEU A 128 13.32 -0.46 -2.70
CA LEU A 128 14.32 0.59 -2.96
C LEU A 128 15.27 0.78 -1.77
N GLY A 129 14.74 0.79 -0.54
CA GLY A 129 15.55 0.85 0.68
C GLY A 129 16.48 -0.36 0.84
N ALA A 130 16.00 -1.56 0.53
CA ALA A 130 16.81 -2.78 0.58
C ALA A 130 18.00 -2.77 -0.40
N ASN A 131 17.85 -2.09 -1.55
CA ASN A 131 18.89 -1.89 -2.55
C ASN A 131 19.90 -0.81 -2.14
N ASN A 132 19.42 0.35 -1.67
CA ASN A 132 20.29 1.47 -1.30
C ASN A 132 20.99 1.27 0.05
N MET A 133 20.44 0.40 0.91
CA MET A 133 20.97 0.08 2.24
C MET A 133 21.12 -1.45 2.39
N PRO A 134 22.10 -2.07 1.71
CA PRO A 134 22.24 -3.53 1.65
C PRO A 134 22.53 -4.18 3.01
N ASN A 135 23.07 -3.42 3.96
CA ASN A 135 23.36 -3.91 5.30
C ASN A 135 22.19 -3.78 6.27
N ASP A 136 21.10 -3.10 5.90
CA ASP A 136 19.96 -2.92 6.80
C ASP A 136 18.99 -4.11 6.68
N PRO A 137 18.79 -4.90 7.75
CA PRO A 137 17.89 -6.06 7.73
C PRO A 137 16.41 -5.66 7.70
N PHE A 138 16.04 -4.45 8.12
CA PHE A 138 14.65 -4.04 8.25
C PHE A 138 13.90 -3.99 6.91
N PHE A 139 14.55 -3.48 5.86
CA PHE A 139 13.91 -3.29 4.56
C PHE A 139 13.48 -4.62 3.90
N PRO A 140 14.37 -5.61 3.68
CA PRO A 140 13.93 -6.89 3.13
C PRO A 140 12.93 -7.62 4.04
N PHE A 141 13.04 -7.48 5.36
CA PHE A 141 12.05 -8.03 6.28
C PHE A 141 10.68 -7.40 6.04
N SER A 142 10.62 -6.08 5.93
CA SER A 142 9.41 -5.31 5.64
C SER A 142 8.78 -5.66 4.30
N VAL A 143 9.60 -5.93 3.26
CA VAL A 143 9.12 -6.45 1.96
C VAL A 143 8.41 -7.79 2.17
N GLY A 144 9.04 -8.74 2.85
CA GLY A 144 8.43 -10.04 3.10
C GLY A 144 7.15 -9.94 3.94
N MET A 145 7.11 -9.06 4.93
CA MET A 145 5.90 -8.80 5.72
C MET A 145 4.76 -8.20 4.89
N ASN A 146 5.06 -7.29 3.95
CA ASN A 146 4.04 -6.72 3.07
C ASN A 146 3.42 -7.80 2.18
N LEU A 147 4.26 -8.64 1.56
CA LEU A 147 3.81 -9.74 0.71
C LEU A 147 2.95 -10.73 1.50
N TYR A 148 3.36 -11.05 2.73
CA TYR A 148 2.60 -11.91 3.63
C TYR A 148 1.23 -11.31 4.00
N MET A 149 1.18 -10.02 4.36
CA MET A 149 -0.04 -9.33 4.78
C MET A 149 -1.01 -9.04 3.62
N ASN A 150 -0.50 -8.81 2.41
CA ASN A 150 -1.33 -8.49 1.24
C ASN A 150 -1.90 -9.73 0.52
N GLY A 151 -1.63 -10.93 1.02
CA GLY A 151 -2.02 -12.17 0.33
C GLY A 151 -1.26 -12.40 -0.98
N GLY A 152 -0.02 -11.91 -1.06
CA GLY A 152 0.90 -12.15 -2.17
C GLY A 152 1.60 -13.52 -2.06
N ASP A 153 2.60 -13.74 -2.92
CA ASP A 153 3.39 -14.98 -2.94
C ASP A 153 4.08 -15.21 -1.59
N ARG A 154 3.64 -16.26 -0.87
CA ARG A 154 4.19 -16.62 0.44
C ARG A 154 5.62 -17.16 0.36
N GLU A 155 6.00 -17.75 -0.78
CA GLU A 155 7.38 -18.15 -1.01
C GLU A 155 8.26 -16.94 -1.20
N GLU A 156 7.82 -15.96 -2.00
CA GLU A 156 8.53 -14.69 -2.14
C GLU A 156 8.65 -13.98 -0.78
N ALA A 157 7.57 -13.93 0.00
CA ALA A 157 7.59 -13.41 1.36
C ALA A 157 8.67 -14.09 2.22
N ALA A 158 8.69 -15.43 2.21
CA ALA A 158 9.67 -16.21 2.97
C ALA A 158 11.11 -16.02 2.46
N ARG A 159 11.31 -15.84 1.16
CA ARG A 159 12.62 -15.54 0.55
C ARG A 159 13.14 -14.17 1.02
N TRP A 160 12.30 -13.15 1.02
CA TRP A 160 12.65 -11.81 1.53
C TRP A 160 12.97 -11.81 3.02
N VAL A 161 12.18 -12.50 3.83
CA VAL A 161 12.46 -12.63 5.28
C VAL A 161 13.74 -13.43 5.54
N ALA A 162 14.00 -14.48 4.76
CA ALA A 162 15.25 -15.24 4.85
C ALA A 162 16.47 -14.39 4.44
N GLU A 163 16.33 -13.56 3.41
CA GLU A 163 17.36 -12.60 3.02
C GLU A 163 17.63 -11.60 4.13
N ALA A 164 16.58 -11.07 4.77
CA ALA A 164 16.71 -10.19 5.92
C ALA A 164 17.50 -10.83 7.06
N ALA A 165 17.22 -12.10 7.36
CA ALA A 165 17.88 -12.86 8.42
C ALA A 165 19.39 -13.08 8.16
N ARG A 166 19.84 -13.02 6.91
CA ARG A 166 21.26 -13.16 6.54
C ARG A 166 22.05 -11.86 6.66
N ARG A 167 21.38 -10.72 6.82
CA ARG A 167 22.06 -9.41 6.87
C ARG A 167 22.73 -9.18 8.23
N PRO A 168 23.85 -8.44 8.27
CA PRO A 168 24.53 -8.13 9.52
C PRO A 168 23.62 -7.43 10.53
N GLY A 169 23.61 -7.89 11.78
CA GLY A 169 22.79 -7.29 12.84
C GLY A 169 21.29 -7.60 12.74
N ALA A 170 20.88 -8.52 11.87
CA ALA A 170 19.50 -9.00 11.83
C ALA A 170 19.09 -9.63 13.18
N PRO A 171 17.91 -9.29 13.71
CA PRO A 171 17.37 -9.98 14.88
C PRO A 171 17.20 -11.48 14.62
N GLU A 172 17.58 -12.32 15.58
CA GLU A 172 17.53 -13.79 15.44
C GLU A 172 16.14 -14.31 15.06
N TRP A 173 15.09 -13.63 15.52
CA TRP A 173 13.71 -14.00 15.24
C TRP A 173 13.33 -13.86 13.75
N TYR A 174 14.09 -13.13 12.93
CA TYR A 174 13.87 -13.09 11.47
C TYR A 174 14.05 -14.47 10.84
N ALA A 175 15.02 -15.26 11.30
CA ALA A 175 15.22 -16.62 10.80
C ALA A 175 14.02 -17.52 11.17
N VAL A 176 13.48 -17.36 12.38
CA VAL A 176 12.28 -18.06 12.85
C VAL A 176 11.07 -17.68 11.99
N ALA A 177 10.88 -16.39 11.71
CA ALA A 177 9.81 -15.91 10.83
C ALA A 177 9.92 -16.49 9.41
N ALA A 178 11.12 -16.55 8.84
CA ALA A 178 11.33 -17.15 7.53
C ALA A 178 10.99 -18.65 7.49
N VAL A 179 11.27 -19.38 8.58
CA VAL A 179 10.88 -20.79 8.73
C VAL A 179 9.37 -20.92 8.84
N ALA A 180 8.72 -20.08 9.67
CA ALA A 180 7.28 -20.09 9.85
C ALA A 180 6.53 -19.85 8.53
N PHE A 181 6.96 -18.86 7.73
CA PHE A 181 6.32 -18.57 6.44
C PHE A 181 6.43 -19.76 5.46
N ARG A 182 7.59 -20.42 5.41
CA ARG A 182 7.76 -21.65 4.60
C ARG A 182 6.94 -22.82 5.12
N GLN A 183 6.81 -22.97 6.44
CA GLN A 183 6.00 -24.04 7.03
C GLN A 183 4.53 -23.85 6.69
N GLU A 184 4.00 -22.63 6.84
CA GLU A 184 2.62 -22.31 6.50
C GLU A 184 2.31 -22.60 5.02
N GLN A 185 3.27 -22.30 4.12
CA GLN A 185 3.16 -22.68 2.70
C GLN A 185 3.12 -24.21 2.51
N LYS A 186 4.01 -24.96 3.18
CA LYS A 186 4.05 -26.44 3.10
C LYS A 186 2.83 -27.12 3.70
N GLU A 187 2.22 -26.51 4.70
CA GLU A 187 1.02 -27.02 5.38
C GLU A 187 -0.27 -26.62 4.64
N ARG A 188 -0.21 -25.70 3.66
CA ARG A 188 -1.38 -25.25 2.89
C ARG A 188 -2.21 -26.40 2.29
N PRO A 189 -1.62 -27.45 1.67
CA PRO A 189 -2.41 -28.59 1.17
C PRO A 189 -3.12 -29.37 2.28
N GLN A 190 -2.55 -29.43 3.48
CA GLN A 190 -3.17 -30.09 4.64
C GLN A 190 -4.29 -29.22 5.21
N ALA A 191 -4.10 -27.91 5.27
CA ALA A 191 -5.14 -26.95 5.65
C ALA A 191 -6.33 -26.97 4.69
N ILE A 192 -6.09 -27.04 3.37
CA ILE A 192 -7.15 -27.20 2.36
C ILE A 192 -7.96 -28.48 2.60
N ARG A 193 -7.28 -29.61 2.83
CA ARG A 193 -7.96 -30.90 3.13
C ARG A 193 -8.79 -30.81 4.42
N PHE A 194 -8.23 -30.22 5.47
CA PHE A 194 -8.92 -30.02 6.73
C PHE A 194 -10.22 -29.19 6.54
N LEU A 195 -10.14 -28.06 5.84
CA LEU A 195 -11.32 -27.23 5.56
C LEU A 195 -12.36 -27.96 4.71
N GLN A 196 -11.94 -28.77 3.73
CA GLN A 196 -12.84 -29.59 2.93
C GLN A 196 -13.54 -30.68 3.75
N ASP A 197 -12.86 -31.26 4.74
CA ASP A 197 -13.44 -32.26 5.63
C ASP A 197 -14.39 -31.60 6.64
N GLU A 198 -14.02 -30.44 7.21
CA GLU A 198 -14.87 -29.68 8.13
C GLU A 198 -16.18 -29.20 7.44
N LEU A 199 -16.09 -28.78 6.16
CA LEU A 199 -17.26 -28.39 5.37
C LEU A 199 -18.27 -29.53 5.16
N LYS A 200 -17.81 -30.79 5.16
CA LYS A 200 -18.72 -31.96 5.07
C LYS A 200 -19.43 -32.25 6.39
N LEU A 201 -18.88 -31.77 7.50
CA LEU A 201 -19.33 -32.07 8.86
C LEU A 201 -20.18 -30.94 9.46
N THR A 202 -19.99 -29.70 9.02
CA THR A 202 -20.70 -28.55 9.58
C THR A 202 -22.11 -28.39 9.03
N ASP A 203 -23.08 -28.25 9.93
CA ASP A 203 -24.47 -27.86 9.62
C ASP A 203 -24.76 -26.38 9.93
N ASP A 204 -23.82 -25.66 10.56
CA ASP A 204 -23.94 -24.24 10.88
C ASP A 204 -23.70 -23.40 9.60
N PRO A 205 -24.69 -22.61 9.14
CA PRO A 205 -24.58 -21.84 7.91
C PRO A 205 -23.55 -20.70 7.98
N ASP A 206 -23.37 -20.06 9.15
CA ASP A 206 -22.41 -18.96 9.30
C ASP A 206 -20.98 -19.51 9.32
N LEU A 207 -20.77 -20.61 10.03
CA LEU A 207 -19.49 -21.32 10.02
C LEU A 207 -19.17 -21.88 8.63
N ARG A 208 -20.17 -22.43 7.93
CA ARG A 208 -20.01 -22.92 6.55
C ARG A 208 -19.53 -21.81 5.63
N GLN A 209 -20.14 -20.63 5.69
CA GLN A 209 -19.76 -19.49 4.85
C GLN A 209 -18.30 -19.07 5.11
N GLU A 210 -17.87 -19.02 6.38
CA GLU A 210 -16.50 -18.66 6.73
C GLU A 210 -15.48 -19.73 6.27
N LEU A 211 -15.82 -21.01 6.42
CA LEU A 211 -14.99 -22.13 5.93
C LEU A 211 -14.88 -22.14 4.41
N GLU A 212 -15.98 -21.89 3.69
CA GLU A 212 -16.00 -21.76 2.22
C GLU A 212 -15.12 -20.59 1.77
N ARG A 213 -15.24 -19.43 2.43
CA ARG A 213 -14.41 -18.25 2.15
C ARG A 213 -12.92 -18.55 2.38
N ARG A 214 -12.58 -19.23 3.48
CA ARG A 214 -11.20 -19.59 3.79
C ARG A 214 -10.66 -20.62 2.80
N LEU A 215 -11.46 -21.63 2.44
CA LEU A 215 -11.10 -22.65 1.46
C LEU A 215 -10.86 -22.02 0.07
N ALA A 216 -11.76 -21.14 -0.37
CA ALA A 216 -11.61 -20.40 -1.62
C ALA A 216 -10.30 -19.60 -1.63
N SER A 217 -10.00 -18.87 -0.55
CA SER A 217 -8.74 -18.11 -0.44
C SER A 217 -7.51 -19.00 -0.54
N LEU A 218 -7.42 -20.10 0.22
CA LEU A 218 -6.23 -20.97 0.21
C LEU A 218 -6.08 -21.72 -1.13
N THR A 219 -7.19 -22.15 -1.73
CA THR A 219 -7.18 -22.82 -3.04
C THR A 219 -6.79 -21.84 -4.14
N HIS A 220 -7.24 -20.58 -4.05
CA HIS A 220 -6.85 -19.53 -4.98
C HIS A 220 -5.34 -19.30 -4.92
N ASP A 221 -4.78 -19.16 -3.71
CA ASP A 221 -3.34 -18.97 -3.54
C ASP A 221 -2.53 -20.16 -4.11
N GLU A 222 -3.00 -21.40 -3.89
CA GLU A 222 -2.37 -22.61 -4.45
C GLU A 222 -2.38 -22.62 -6.00
N TYR A 223 -3.51 -22.25 -6.61
CA TYR A 223 -3.61 -22.20 -8.08
C TYR A 223 -2.81 -21.04 -8.67
N ALA A 224 -2.88 -19.84 -8.07
CA ALA A 224 -2.14 -18.69 -8.53
C ALA A 224 -0.62 -18.94 -8.51
N GLU A 225 -0.11 -19.53 -7.43
CA GLU A 225 1.30 -19.92 -7.31
C GLU A 225 1.69 -20.90 -8.41
N ARG A 226 0.91 -21.97 -8.59
CA ARG A 226 1.18 -22.98 -9.62
C ARG A 226 1.14 -22.41 -11.04
N LEU A 227 0.21 -21.50 -11.32
CA LEU A 227 0.09 -20.85 -12.62
C LEU A 227 1.29 -19.93 -12.88
N ASN A 228 1.72 -19.16 -11.88
CA ASN A 228 2.87 -18.27 -12.00
C ASN A 228 4.19 -19.03 -12.17
N GLU A 229 4.39 -20.17 -11.50
CA GLU A 229 5.54 -21.05 -11.76
C GLU A 229 5.60 -21.49 -13.23
N LEU A 230 4.45 -21.89 -13.80
CA LEU A 230 4.35 -22.31 -15.19
C LEU A 230 4.55 -21.15 -16.16
N ALA A 231 4.06 -19.95 -15.82
CA ALA A 231 4.28 -18.73 -16.59
C ALA A 231 5.75 -18.33 -16.61
N GLN A 232 6.43 -18.37 -15.46
CA GLN A 232 7.87 -18.09 -15.35
C GLN A 232 8.69 -19.10 -16.15
N ALA A 233 8.38 -20.40 -16.02
CA ALA A 233 9.05 -21.43 -16.82
C ALA A 233 8.81 -21.24 -18.33
N PHE A 234 7.59 -20.88 -18.73
CA PHE A 234 7.28 -20.53 -20.12
C PHE A 234 8.06 -19.29 -20.59
N ALA A 235 8.16 -18.25 -19.76
CA ALA A 235 8.90 -17.04 -20.07
C ALA A 235 10.40 -17.29 -20.23
N ALA A 236 10.99 -18.13 -19.37
CA ALA A 236 12.38 -18.55 -19.48
C ALA A 236 12.66 -19.31 -20.79
N GLU A 237 11.72 -20.12 -21.27
CA GLU A 237 11.85 -20.89 -22.52
C GLU A 237 11.57 -20.06 -23.78
N ARG A 238 10.64 -19.11 -23.73
CA ARG A 238 10.09 -18.40 -24.91
C ARG A 238 10.54 -16.94 -25.01
N GLY A 239 11.19 -16.40 -23.99
CA GLY A 239 11.61 -15.00 -23.91
C GLY A 239 10.45 -14.01 -23.77
N ARG A 240 9.23 -14.49 -23.46
CA ARG A 240 8.03 -13.68 -23.20
C ARG A 240 7.06 -14.41 -22.27
N PRO A 241 6.23 -13.68 -21.49
CA PRO A 241 5.17 -14.32 -20.72
C PRO A 241 4.11 -14.99 -21.62
N PRO A 242 3.33 -15.94 -21.08
CA PRO A 242 2.19 -16.51 -21.79
C PRO A 242 1.14 -15.42 -22.05
N ARG A 243 0.36 -15.54 -23.13
CA ARG A 243 -0.75 -14.62 -23.43
C ARG A 243 -2.00 -14.85 -22.56
N GLY A 244 -2.04 -15.99 -21.89
CA GLY A 244 -3.19 -16.48 -21.12
C GLY A 244 -2.91 -17.89 -20.61
N VAL A 245 -3.72 -18.37 -19.65
CA VAL A 245 -3.60 -19.72 -19.10
C VAL A 245 -3.86 -20.78 -20.18
N GLU A 246 -4.69 -20.48 -21.17
CA GLU A 246 -5.00 -21.35 -22.31
C GLU A 246 -3.78 -21.62 -23.20
N GLU A 247 -2.80 -20.71 -23.22
CA GLU A 247 -1.53 -20.97 -23.90
C GLU A 247 -0.74 -22.05 -23.17
N LEU A 248 -0.71 -22.03 -21.84
CA LEU A 248 -0.07 -23.06 -21.01
C LEU A 248 -0.73 -24.44 -21.19
N VAL A 249 -2.06 -24.47 -21.39
CA VAL A 249 -2.80 -25.69 -21.73
C VAL A 249 -2.41 -26.23 -23.11
N ARG A 250 -2.41 -25.36 -24.14
CA ARG A 250 -2.09 -25.76 -25.52
C ARG A 250 -0.68 -26.31 -25.70
N VAL A 251 0.29 -25.78 -24.95
CA VAL A 251 1.68 -26.27 -24.99
C VAL A 251 1.91 -27.48 -24.07
N GLY A 252 0.87 -28.01 -23.44
CA GLY A 252 0.92 -29.20 -22.59
C GLY A 252 1.57 -28.98 -21.22
N LYS A 253 1.81 -27.73 -20.81
CA LYS A 253 2.34 -27.40 -19.47
C LYS A 253 1.25 -27.51 -18.39
N LEU A 254 -0.02 -27.39 -18.79
CA LEU A 254 -1.19 -27.52 -17.92
C LEU A 254 -2.23 -28.45 -18.57
N LYS A 255 -2.86 -29.34 -17.79
CA LYS A 255 -3.86 -30.28 -18.34
C LYS A 255 -5.15 -29.58 -18.74
N ALA A 256 -5.62 -28.70 -17.88
CA ALA A 256 -6.81 -27.87 -18.06
C ALA A 256 -6.67 -26.64 -17.17
N GLU A 257 -7.31 -25.55 -17.57
CA GLU A 257 -7.36 -24.34 -16.76
C GLU A 257 -8.22 -24.57 -15.50
N PRO A 258 -7.69 -24.37 -14.29
CA PRO A 258 -8.48 -24.47 -13.07
C PRO A 258 -9.44 -23.27 -12.97
N PRO A 259 -10.66 -23.43 -12.43
CA PRO A 259 -11.51 -22.29 -12.12
C PRO A 259 -10.86 -21.43 -11.02
N ASP A 260 -11.04 -20.12 -11.09
CA ASP A 260 -10.63 -19.22 -10.00
C ASP A 260 -11.57 -19.39 -8.79
N PRO A 261 -11.07 -19.84 -7.63
CA PRO A 261 -11.91 -20.06 -6.45
C PRO A 261 -12.58 -18.79 -5.91
N LEU A 262 -12.10 -17.61 -6.31
CA LEU A 262 -12.74 -16.33 -5.98
C LEU A 262 -13.95 -16.00 -6.87
N GLY A 263 -14.25 -16.84 -7.87
CA GLY A 263 -15.40 -16.68 -8.78
C GLY A 263 -15.10 -15.90 -10.06
N GLY A 264 -13.83 -15.59 -10.34
CA GLY A 264 -13.39 -14.90 -11.55
C GLY A 264 -12.83 -15.82 -12.63
N SER A 265 -11.83 -15.29 -13.34
CA SER A 265 -11.05 -15.94 -14.39
C SER A 265 -9.58 -15.54 -14.24
N TRP A 266 -8.66 -16.34 -14.77
CA TRP A 266 -7.24 -16.01 -14.73
C TRP A 266 -6.88 -15.03 -15.85
N ILE A 267 -6.15 -13.98 -15.52
CA ILE A 267 -5.62 -13.01 -16.48
C ILE A 267 -4.11 -12.88 -16.32
N VAL A 268 -3.41 -12.58 -17.42
CA VAL A 268 -2.00 -12.21 -17.39
C VAL A 268 -1.90 -10.70 -17.40
N ASP A 269 -1.15 -10.13 -16.47
CA ASP A 269 -0.93 -8.69 -16.39
C ASP A 269 0.25 -8.20 -17.24
N ILE A 270 0.56 -6.91 -17.11
CA ILE A 270 1.63 -6.26 -17.87
C ILE A 270 3.02 -6.78 -17.51
N ASP A 271 3.19 -7.23 -16.26
CA ASP A 271 4.45 -7.78 -15.74
C ASP A 271 4.60 -9.27 -16.09
N GLY A 272 3.54 -9.87 -16.65
CA GLY A 272 3.50 -11.27 -17.06
C GLY A 272 3.07 -12.21 -15.94
N GLU A 273 2.56 -11.68 -14.83
CA GLU A 273 2.02 -12.44 -13.71
C GLU A 273 0.57 -12.84 -13.97
N ILE A 274 0.22 -14.05 -13.56
CA ILE A 274 -1.14 -14.57 -13.64
C ILE A 274 -1.86 -14.23 -12.33
N LYS A 275 -2.96 -13.47 -12.43
CA LYS A 275 -3.82 -13.12 -11.30
C LYS A 275 -5.31 -13.31 -11.60
N SER A 276 -6.12 -13.29 -10.53
CA SER A 276 -7.58 -13.34 -10.66
C SER A 276 -8.12 -12.04 -11.24
N SER A 277 -9.10 -12.15 -12.14
CA SER A 277 -9.87 -11.02 -12.65
C SER A 277 -10.68 -10.32 -11.57
N ILE A 278 -11.03 -10.98 -10.47
CA ILE A 278 -11.66 -10.34 -9.30
C ILE A 278 -10.66 -9.42 -8.60
N ARG A 279 -9.45 -9.91 -8.32
CA ARG A 279 -8.39 -9.10 -7.70
C ARG A 279 -7.99 -7.93 -8.61
N ALA A 280 -7.78 -8.20 -9.89
CA ALA A 280 -7.45 -7.17 -10.86
C ALA A 280 -8.58 -6.15 -11.08
N ALA A 281 -9.85 -6.57 -11.00
CA ALA A 281 -10.99 -5.64 -11.06
C ALA A 281 -11.06 -4.77 -9.80
N GLN A 282 -10.76 -5.32 -8.63
CA GLN A 282 -10.67 -4.56 -7.39
C GLN A 282 -9.54 -3.52 -7.46
N GLU A 283 -8.35 -3.93 -7.92
CA GLU A 283 -7.20 -3.03 -8.17
C GLU A 283 -7.59 -1.93 -9.17
N LYS A 284 -8.21 -2.29 -10.31
CA LYS A 284 -8.64 -1.34 -11.34
C LYS A 284 -9.75 -0.41 -10.84
N GLU A 285 -10.71 -0.91 -10.08
CA GLU A 285 -11.78 -0.10 -9.52
C GLU A 285 -11.21 0.90 -8.50
N GLN A 286 -10.26 0.47 -7.67
CA GLN A 286 -9.53 1.36 -6.80
C GLN A 286 -8.77 2.43 -7.61
N ALA A 287 -8.11 2.05 -8.71
CA ALA A 287 -7.40 2.97 -9.61
C ALA A 287 -8.33 3.92 -10.41
N LEU A 288 -9.52 3.48 -10.80
CA LEU A 288 -10.51 4.32 -11.49
C LEU A 288 -11.23 5.27 -10.54
N ARG A 289 -11.57 4.79 -9.33
CA ARG A 289 -12.08 5.64 -8.25
C ARG A 289 -11.04 6.70 -7.91
N PHE A 290 -9.77 6.31 -7.87
CA PHE A 290 -8.64 7.21 -7.75
C PHE A 290 -8.59 8.27 -8.85
N GLU A 291 -8.60 7.86 -10.12
CA GLU A 291 -8.53 8.78 -11.26
C GLU A 291 -9.72 9.76 -11.29
N ARG A 292 -10.94 9.28 -11.05
CA ARG A 292 -12.13 10.14 -10.99
C ARG A 292 -12.05 11.17 -9.87
N GLN A 293 -11.62 10.76 -8.68
CA GLN A 293 -11.43 11.69 -7.56
C GLN A 293 -10.37 12.75 -7.87
N MET A 294 -9.31 12.38 -8.59
CA MET A 294 -8.28 13.32 -9.04
C MET A 294 -8.82 14.32 -10.07
N LEU A 295 -9.59 13.84 -11.06
CA LEU A 295 -10.19 14.70 -12.08
C LEU A 295 -11.24 15.66 -11.50
N GLU A 296 -12.11 15.19 -10.62
CA GLU A 296 -13.12 16.03 -9.95
C GLU A 296 -12.47 17.17 -9.15
N ARG A 297 -11.35 16.89 -8.47
CA ARG A 297 -10.56 17.90 -7.73
C ARG A 297 -9.73 18.81 -8.64
N ALA A 298 -9.38 18.38 -9.86
CA ALA A 298 -8.63 19.17 -10.84
C ALA A 298 -9.51 20.12 -11.66
N THR A 299 -10.83 19.90 -11.74
CA THR A 299 -11.76 20.87 -12.33
C THR A 299 -11.81 22.13 -11.46
N PRO A 300 -11.42 23.31 -11.99
CA PRO A 300 -11.54 24.54 -11.22
C PRO A 300 -13.02 24.77 -10.93
N ILE A 301 -13.34 25.08 -9.67
CA ILE A 301 -14.64 25.65 -9.32
C ILE A 301 -14.76 26.93 -10.13
N THR A 302 -15.52 26.90 -11.22
CA THR A 302 -16.00 28.10 -11.89
C THR A 302 -16.91 28.80 -10.89
N THR A 303 -16.34 29.75 -10.15
CA THR A 303 -17.11 30.67 -9.33
C THR A 303 -18.13 31.36 -10.23
N PRO A 304 -19.44 31.34 -9.92
CA PRO A 304 -20.39 32.15 -10.65
C PRO A 304 -20.01 33.62 -10.42
N SER A 305 -19.79 34.36 -11.52
CA SER A 305 -19.54 35.80 -11.46
C SER A 305 -20.72 36.52 -10.80
N PRO A 306 -20.45 37.59 -10.02
CA PRO A 306 -21.47 38.37 -9.32
C PRO A 306 -22.46 39.07 -10.26
#